data_AF-V4PYR1-F1
#
_entry.id   AF-V4PYR1-F1
#
_cell.length_a   1.000
_cell.length_b   1.000
_cell.length_c   1.000
_cell.angle_alpha   90.00
_cell.angle_beta   90.00
_cell.angle_gamma   90.00
#
_symmetry.space_group_name_H-M   'P 1'
#
loop_
_entity.id
_entity.type
_entity.pdbx_description
1 polymer ?
#
loop_
_entity_poly.entity_id
_entity_poly.type
_entity_poly.pdbx_seq_one_letter_code
_entity_poly.pdbx_strand_id
1 'polypeptide(L)'
;MRIAVIVGVLACLVACEKAPEPAPAPAVKVEVPAVPQAQADFVAAIEAADDQAGIDKFCGDFAGMAGFEGWVVTVRESQVSTLNRSVGITFNAGDGVKLEQVVQADNPLHGAVERLLIGDQVTISGAFTHGNGECSYSLDTFGIRLSQVG
;
A
#
# COMPACT_ATOMS: atom_id res chain seq x y z
N MET A 1 14.26 -34.41 63.62
CA MET A 1 13.25 -35.48 63.79
C MET A 1 11.88 -34.86 63.49
N ARG A 2 11.35 -35.17 62.30
CA ARG A 2 9.94 -35.46 61.94
C ARG A 2 8.75 -34.79 62.66
N ILE A 3 7.79 -34.34 61.80
CA ILE A 3 6.31 -34.46 61.92
C ILE A 3 5.63 -33.39 62.83
N ALA A 4 4.46 -32.79 62.58
CA ALA A 4 3.42 -32.76 61.54
C ALA A 4 2.61 -31.45 61.78
N VAL A 5 2.09 -30.78 60.74
CA VAL A 5 0.67 -30.79 60.28
C VAL A 5 -0.39 -30.48 61.37
N ILE A 6 -1.29 -29.53 61.04
CA ILE A 6 -2.77 -29.55 61.16
C ILE A 6 -3.25 -28.09 61.43
N VAL A 7 -3.74 -27.40 60.39
CA VAL A 7 -5.16 -27.14 60.07
C VAL A 7 -5.86 -26.23 61.09
N GLY A 8 -6.42 -25.11 60.60
CA GLY A 8 -7.30 -24.27 61.38
C GLY A 8 -7.78 -23.06 60.58
N VAL A 9 -8.71 -23.29 59.65
CA VAL A 9 -9.48 -22.24 58.96
C VAL A 9 -10.22 -21.40 60.00
N LEU A 10 -10.06 -20.08 59.99
CA LEU A 10 -11.11 -19.18 60.47
C LEU A 10 -11.16 -17.92 59.61
N ALA A 11 -12.36 -17.67 59.10
CA ALA A 11 -12.72 -16.67 58.13
C ALA A 11 -12.43 -15.22 58.58
N CYS A 12 -11.94 -14.41 57.64
CA CYS A 12 -12.21 -12.98 57.62
C CYS A 12 -12.81 -12.64 56.26
N LEU A 13 -14.13 -12.49 56.29
CA LEU A 13 -14.96 -11.84 55.28
C LEU A 13 -14.48 -10.40 55.13
N VAL A 14 -13.81 -10.06 54.02
CA VAL A 14 -13.79 -8.68 53.53
C VAL A 14 -13.74 -8.68 52.01
N ALA A 15 -14.81 -8.15 51.43
CA ALA A 15 -14.99 -7.64 50.07
C ALA A 15 -14.00 -8.11 48.98
N CYS A 16 -14.54 -8.90 48.04
CA CYS A 16 -13.96 -9.02 46.70
C CYS A 16 -14.22 -7.70 45.96
N GLU A 17 -13.42 -6.66 46.23
CA GLU A 17 -13.40 -5.46 45.39
C GLU A 17 -12.83 -5.87 44.04
N LYS A 18 -13.71 -5.95 43.03
CA LYS A 18 -13.34 -6.14 41.64
C LYS A 18 -12.34 -5.05 41.26
N ALA A 19 -11.12 -5.44 40.91
CA ALA A 19 -10.11 -4.53 40.40
C ALA A 19 -10.70 -3.71 39.23
N PRO A 20 -10.57 -2.37 39.25
CA PRO A 20 -11.11 -1.54 38.18
C PRO A 20 -10.47 -1.97 36.86
N GLU A 21 -11.33 -2.28 35.89
CA GLU A 21 -10.92 -2.63 34.53
C GLU A 21 -10.06 -1.49 33.98
N PRO A 22 -8.88 -1.77 33.38
CA PRO A 22 -8.05 -0.74 32.78
C PRO A 22 -8.91 0.03 31.79
N ALA A 23 -8.99 1.36 31.97
CA ALA A 23 -9.72 2.21 31.04
C ALA A 23 -9.24 1.92 29.62
N PRO A 24 -10.15 1.68 28.65
CA PRO A 24 -9.76 1.42 27.28
C PRO A 24 -8.88 2.57 26.80
N ALA A 25 -7.65 2.23 26.40
CA ALA A 25 -6.76 3.20 25.79
C ALA A 25 -7.50 3.85 24.63
N PRO A 26 -7.43 5.19 24.47
CA PRO A 26 -8.07 5.85 23.36
C PRO A 26 -7.61 5.17 22.08
N ALA A 27 -8.58 4.65 21.31
CA ALA A 27 -8.30 4.09 20.01
C ALA A 27 -7.60 5.16 19.19
N VAL A 28 -6.30 4.97 18.95
CA VAL A 28 -5.55 5.77 18.00
C VAL A 28 -6.26 5.55 16.67
N LYS A 29 -7.01 6.56 16.22
CA LYS A 29 -7.56 6.57 14.87
C LYS A 29 -6.36 6.63 13.95
N VAL A 30 -5.99 5.48 13.39
CA VAL A 30 -5.06 5.42 12.26
C VAL A 30 -5.79 6.10 11.12
N GLU A 31 -5.46 7.36 10.87
CA GLU A 31 -6.00 8.13 9.76
C GLU A 31 -5.39 7.53 8.49
N VAL A 32 -6.15 6.67 7.81
CA VAL A 32 -5.76 6.15 6.50
C VAL A 32 -5.70 7.35 5.57
N PRO A 33 -4.56 7.62 4.90
CA PRO A 33 -4.45 8.74 3.98
C PRO A 33 -5.59 8.69 2.97
N ALA A 34 -6.29 9.81 2.80
CA ALA A 34 -7.34 9.89 1.79
C ALA A 34 -6.71 9.73 0.40
N VAL A 35 -7.30 8.84 -0.42
CA VAL A 35 -6.90 8.67 -1.82
C VAL A 35 -7.10 10.01 -2.55
N PRO A 36 -6.09 10.56 -3.26
CA PRO A 36 -6.25 11.77 -4.05
C PRO A 36 -7.37 11.63 -5.09
N GLN A 37 -8.15 12.71 -5.30
CA GLN A 37 -9.25 12.67 -6.27
C GLN A 37 -8.77 12.30 -7.68
N ALA A 38 -7.61 12.81 -8.11
CA ALA A 38 -7.04 12.47 -9.41
C ALA A 38 -6.71 10.97 -9.57
N GLN A 39 -6.37 10.29 -8.47
CA GLN A 39 -6.20 8.83 -8.47
C GLN A 39 -7.55 8.13 -8.59
N ALA A 40 -8.54 8.54 -7.80
CA ALA A 40 -9.88 7.99 -7.87
C ALA A 40 -10.51 8.16 -9.27
N ASP A 41 -10.35 9.34 -9.88
CA ASP A 41 -10.84 9.65 -11.23
C ASP A 41 -10.16 8.78 -12.28
N PHE A 42 -8.85 8.53 -12.14
CA PHE A 42 -8.10 7.66 -13.05
C PHE A 42 -8.59 6.21 -12.98
N VAL A 43 -8.76 5.67 -11.77
CA VAL A 43 -9.27 4.30 -11.57
C VAL A 43 -10.70 4.18 -12.09
N ALA A 44 -11.58 5.14 -11.78
CA ALA A 44 -12.96 5.14 -12.29
C ALA A 44 -13.02 5.23 -13.83
N ALA A 45 -12.11 5.97 -14.47
CA ALA A 45 -12.05 6.07 -15.93
C ALA A 45 -11.65 4.74 -16.58
N ILE A 46 -10.80 3.95 -15.93
CA ILE A 46 -10.47 2.58 -16.34
C ILE A 46 -11.70 1.67 -16.21
N GLU A 47 -12.38 1.71 -15.08
CA GLU A 47 -13.57 0.87 -14.83
C GLU A 47 -14.70 1.17 -15.82
N ALA A 48 -14.84 2.43 -16.23
CA ALA A 48 -15.84 2.87 -17.20
C ALA A 48 -15.50 2.51 -18.66
N ALA A 49 -14.28 2.05 -18.95
CA ALA A 49 -13.87 1.64 -20.28
C ALA A 49 -14.30 0.19 -20.57
N ASP A 50 -15.61 -0.03 -20.70
CA ASP A 50 -16.26 -1.34 -20.85
C ASP A 50 -16.47 -1.77 -22.32
N ASP A 51 -16.34 -0.83 -23.26
CA ASP A 51 -16.39 -1.08 -24.70
C ASP A 51 -15.22 -0.40 -25.45
N GLN A 52 -15.12 -0.64 -26.76
CA GLN A 52 -14.03 -0.09 -27.56
C GLN A 52 -14.01 1.45 -27.55
N ALA A 53 -15.17 2.11 -27.55
CA ALA A 53 -15.22 3.57 -27.56
C ALA A 53 -14.77 4.16 -26.21
N GLY A 54 -15.13 3.52 -25.10
CA GLY A 54 -14.65 3.84 -23.76
C GLY A 54 -13.14 3.63 -23.64
N ILE A 55 -12.63 2.51 -24.16
CA ILE A 55 -11.18 2.24 -24.23
C ILE A 55 -10.45 3.31 -25.04
N ASP A 56 -10.93 3.63 -26.25
CA ASP A 56 -10.32 4.63 -27.12
C ASP A 56 -10.31 6.02 -26.45
N LYS A 57 -11.41 6.38 -25.78
CA LYS A 57 -11.51 7.62 -25.02
C LYS A 57 -10.51 7.65 -23.87
N PHE A 58 -10.49 6.62 -23.02
CA PHE A 58 -9.55 6.53 -21.91
C PHE A 58 -8.11 6.66 -22.40
N CYS A 59 -7.76 5.95 -23.46
CA CYS A 59 -6.42 5.97 -24.02
C CYS A 59 -6.04 7.32 -24.62
N GLY A 60 -6.98 8.02 -25.26
CA GLY A 60 -6.78 9.39 -25.72
C GLY A 60 -6.49 10.36 -24.57
N ASP A 61 -7.26 10.25 -23.47
CA ASP A 61 -7.07 11.07 -22.28
C ASP A 61 -5.75 10.71 -21.56
N PHE A 62 -5.47 9.41 -21.43
CA PHE A 62 -4.26 8.88 -20.78
C PHE A 62 -2.97 9.29 -21.48
N ALA A 63 -2.95 9.33 -22.81
CA ALA A 63 -1.79 9.82 -23.57
C ALA A 63 -1.42 11.28 -23.21
N GLY A 64 -2.39 12.08 -22.75
CA GLY A 64 -2.16 13.44 -22.26
C GLY A 64 -1.72 13.53 -20.80
N MET A 65 -1.80 12.44 -20.03
CA MET A 65 -1.42 12.43 -18.61
C MET A 65 0.09 12.27 -18.46
N ALA A 66 0.78 13.38 -18.16
CA ALA A 66 2.22 13.39 -18.00
C ALA A 66 2.70 12.71 -16.69
N GLY A 67 1.87 12.70 -15.64
CA GLY A 67 2.23 12.09 -14.36
C GLY A 67 1.17 12.21 -13.29
N PHE A 68 1.56 11.82 -12.07
CA PHE A 68 0.72 11.72 -10.90
C PHE A 68 1.49 12.15 -9.64
N GLU A 69 0.76 12.68 -8.66
CA GLU A 69 1.33 13.23 -7.43
C GLU A 69 0.56 12.71 -6.22
N GLY A 70 1.31 12.28 -5.21
CA GLY A 70 0.77 11.92 -3.90
C GLY A 70 -0.18 10.71 -3.89
N TRP A 71 -0.09 9.82 -4.89
CA TRP A 71 -0.97 8.67 -4.98
C TRP A 71 -0.70 7.68 -3.86
N VAL A 72 -1.77 7.22 -3.21
CA VAL A 72 -1.71 6.25 -2.11
C VAL A 72 -1.86 4.87 -2.71
N VAL A 73 -0.81 4.06 -2.62
CA VAL A 73 -0.74 2.75 -3.28
C VAL A 73 -0.29 1.67 -2.31
N THR A 74 -0.60 0.42 -2.64
CA THR A 74 -0.13 -0.74 -1.87
C THR A 74 0.90 -1.51 -2.67
N VAL A 75 2.04 -1.86 -2.09
CA VAL A 75 3.06 -2.70 -2.74
C VAL A 75 2.48 -4.10 -2.98
N ARG A 76 2.39 -4.50 -4.24
CA ARG A 76 1.83 -5.78 -4.68
C ARG A 76 2.91 -6.82 -4.89
N GLU A 77 4.00 -6.43 -5.56
CA GLU A 77 5.14 -7.29 -5.87
C GLU A 77 6.43 -6.48 -5.73
N SER A 78 7.50 -7.09 -5.24
CA SER A 78 8.84 -6.49 -5.15
C SER A 78 9.90 -7.57 -5.26
N GLN A 79 10.86 -7.39 -6.16
CA GLN A 79 11.94 -8.35 -6.40
C GLN A 79 13.26 -7.64 -6.69
N VAL A 80 14.30 -7.98 -5.95
CA VAL A 80 15.67 -7.49 -6.19
C VAL A 80 16.40 -8.47 -7.10
N SER A 81 16.89 -7.98 -8.23
CA SER A 81 17.71 -8.75 -9.16
C SER A 81 19.08 -9.06 -8.56
N THR A 82 19.51 -10.32 -8.65
CA THR A 82 20.85 -10.75 -8.22
C THR A 82 21.95 -10.39 -9.22
N LEU A 83 21.60 -10.05 -10.46
CA LEU A 83 22.57 -9.76 -11.53
C LEU A 83 23.08 -8.32 -11.51
N ASN A 84 22.18 -7.36 -11.30
CA ASN A 84 22.46 -5.94 -11.42
C ASN A 84 21.86 -5.11 -10.27
N ARG A 85 21.29 -5.78 -9.26
CA ARG A 85 20.65 -5.15 -8.08
C ARG A 85 19.47 -4.23 -8.39
N SER A 86 18.92 -4.25 -9.61
CA SER A 86 17.70 -3.50 -9.90
C SER A 86 16.52 -4.06 -9.10
N VAL A 87 15.58 -3.22 -8.70
CA VAL A 87 14.34 -3.63 -8.04
C VAL A 87 13.20 -3.56 -9.06
N GLY A 88 12.58 -4.69 -9.37
CA GLY A 88 11.28 -4.72 -10.03
C GLY A 88 10.19 -4.56 -8.97
N ILE A 89 9.33 -3.56 -9.10
CA ILE A 89 8.26 -3.27 -8.15
C ILE A 89 6.95 -3.00 -8.88
N THR A 90 5.87 -3.55 -8.32
CA THR A 90 4.50 -3.33 -8.77
C THR A 90 3.67 -2.83 -7.59
N PHE A 91 2.96 -1.73 -7.79
CA PHE A 91 2.00 -1.17 -6.84
C PHE A 91 0.57 -1.41 -7.31
N ASN A 92 -0.36 -1.57 -6.38
CA ASN A 92 -1.79 -1.52 -6.62
C ASN A 92 -2.30 -0.10 -6.30
N ALA A 93 -2.88 0.58 -7.29
CA ALA A 93 -3.44 1.92 -7.18
C ALA A 93 -4.96 1.95 -6.89
N GLY A 94 -5.60 0.78 -6.76
CA GLY A 94 -7.05 0.65 -6.58
C GLY A 94 -7.65 -0.24 -7.65
N ASP A 95 -8.67 -1.02 -7.28
CA ASP A 95 -9.50 -1.84 -8.19
C ASP A 95 -8.73 -2.68 -9.22
N GLY A 96 -7.55 -3.17 -8.82
CA GLY A 96 -6.71 -4.03 -9.65
C GLY A 96 -5.78 -3.29 -10.62
N VAL A 97 -5.81 -1.96 -10.63
CA VAL A 97 -4.90 -1.10 -11.40
C VAL A 97 -3.48 -1.21 -10.84
N LYS A 98 -2.54 -1.66 -11.68
CA LYS A 98 -1.15 -1.91 -11.35
C LYS A 98 -0.26 -0.82 -11.93
N LEU A 99 0.68 -0.34 -11.13
CA LEU A 99 1.75 0.56 -11.55
C LEU A 99 3.09 -0.14 -11.44
N GLU A 100 3.83 -0.26 -12.53
CA GLU A 100 5.03 -1.09 -12.60
C GLU A 100 6.28 -0.28 -12.95
N GLN A 101 7.39 -0.59 -12.29
CA GLN A 101 8.68 -0.03 -12.62
C GLN A 101 9.83 -0.99 -12.30
N VAL A 102 10.90 -0.89 -13.10
CA VAL A 102 12.23 -1.36 -12.72
C VAL A 102 13.10 -0.18 -12.28
N VAL A 103 13.53 -0.19 -11.03
CA VAL A 103 14.41 0.81 -10.42
C VAL A 103 15.85 0.31 -10.45
N GLN A 104 16.71 0.99 -11.22
CA GLN A 104 18.12 0.63 -11.34
C GLN A 104 18.90 0.92 -10.05
N ALA A 105 20.02 0.22 -9.83
CA ALA A 105 20.83 0.34 -8.61
C ALA A 105 21.47 1.72 -8.40
N ASP A 106 21.66 2.49 -9.49
CA ASP A 106 22.17 3.85 -9.47
C ASP A 106 21.06 4.92 -9.32
N ASN A 107 19.79 4.52 -9.31
CA ASN A 107 18.68 5.43 -9.11
C ASN A 107 18.67 5.94 -7.65
N PRO A 108 18.50 7.26 -7.41
CA PRO A 108 18.43 7.81 -6.05
C PRO A 108 17.35 7.20 -5.14
N LEU A 109 16.26 6.70 -5.72
CA LEU A 109 15.16 6.05 -5.00
C LEU A 109 15.41 4.56 -4.72
N HIS A 110 16.48 3.96 -5.27
CA HIS A 110 16.77 2.52 -5.16
C HIS A 110 16.68 2.03 -3.72
N GLY A 111 17.41 2.64 -2.79
CA GLY A 111 17.43 2.21 -1.41
C GLY A 111 16.07 2.38 -0.70
N ALA A 112 15.26 3.37 -1.10
CA ALA A 112 13.91 3.53 -0.56
C ALA A 112 12.97 2.42 -1.05
N VAL A 113 13.02 2.13 -2.35
CA VAL A 113 12.22 1.08 -3.00
C VAL A 113 12.61 -0.32 -2.53
N GLU A 114 13.91 -0.58 -2.37
CA GLU A 114 14.44 -1.87 -1.88
C GLU A 114 13.94 -2.23 -0.46
N ARG A 115 13.60 -1.24 0.35
CA ARG A 115 13.07 -1.45 1.72
C ARG A 115 11.57 -1.74 1.77
N LEU A 116 10.85 -1.51 0.68
CA LEU A 116 9.41 -1.74 0.63
C LEU A 116 9.09 -3.23 0.62
N LEU A 117 8.10 -3.61 1.41
CA LEU A 117 7.60 -4.97 1.54
C LEU A 117 6.22 -5.09 0.90
N ILE A 118 5.89 -6.29 0.42
CA ILE A 118 4.55 -6.59 -0.08
C ILE A 118 3.52 -6.31 1.02
N GLY A 119 2.49 -5.53 0.67
CA GLY A 119 1.44 -5.08 1.58
C GLY A 119 1.68 -3.70 2.20
N ASP A 120 2.88 -3.12 2.07
CA ASP A 120 3.13 -1.75 2.53
C ASP A 120 2.24 -0.77 1.77
N GLN A 121 1.56 0.11 2.51
CA GLN A 121 0.86 1.26 1.94
C GLN A 121 1.79 2.46 1.97
N VAL A 122 2.01 3.07 0.81
CA VAL A 122 2.96 4.17 0.61
C VAL A 122 2.34 5.26 -0.24
N THR A 123 2.91 6.47 -0.15
CA THR A 123 2.58 7.57 -1.04
C THR A 123 3.65 7.69 -2.12
N ILE A 124 3.25 7.67 -3.40
CA ILE A 124 4.18 7.77 -4.53
C ILE A 124 3.82 8.94 -5.45
N SER A 125 4.83 9.47 -6.12
CA SER A 125 4.66 10.44 -7.21
C SER A 125 5.56 10.05 -8.37
N GLY A 126 5.17 10.38 -9.59
CA GLY A 126 5.90 9.94 -10.78
C GLY A 126 5.27 10.36 -12.10
N ALA A 127 5.80 9.81 -13.16
CA ALA A 127 5.29 9.96 -14.52
C ALA A 127 4.88 8.59 -15.08
N PHE A 128 3.85 8.56 -15.91
CA PHE A 128 3.54 7.37 -16.71
C PHE A 128 4.55 7.21 -17.83
N THR A 129 4.97 5.98 -18.10
CA THR A 129 5.79 5.68 -19.28
C THR A 129 4.87 5.32 -20.44
N HIS A 130 4.63 6.29 -21.31
CA HIS A 130 3.89 6.07 -22.54
C HIS A 130 4.78 5.36 -23.55
N GLY A 131 4.26 4.28 -24.15
CA GLY A 131 4.87 3.64 -25.32
C GLY A 131 4.76 4.52 -26.57
N ASN A 132 4.87 3.91 -27.75
CA ASN A 132 4.92 4.61 -29.05
C ASN A 132 3.57 5.24 -29.49
N GLY A 133 2.69 5.59 -28.55
CA GLY A 133 1.35 6.14 -28.81
C GLY A 133 0.23 5.11 -28.90
N GLU A 134 0.54 3.82 -28.75
CA GLU A 134 -0.49 2.77 -28.64
C GLU A 134 -0.71 2.43 -27.16
N CYS A 135 -1.97 2.49 -26.73
CA CYS A 135 -2.48 1.81 -25.54
C CYS A 135 -2.39 0.29 -25.77
N SER A 136 -1.16 -0.23 -25.87
CA SER A 136 -0.92 -1.62 -26.19
C SER A 136 -1.11 -2.46 -24.92
N TYR A 137 -2.37 -2.82 -24.67
CA TYR A 137 -2.83 -3.91 -23.79
C TYR A 137 -3.01 -3.64 -22.28
N SER A 138 -4.06 -4.31 -21.80
CA SER A 138 -4.63 -4.42 -20.46
C SER A 138 -4.71 -3.11 -19.66
N LEU A 139 -5.93 -2.56 -19.59
CA LEU A 139 -6.28 -1.39 -18.76
C LEU A 139 -6.01 -1.57 -17.25
N ASP A 140 -5.38 -2.66 -16.85
CA ASP A 140 -5.04 -2.97 -15.48
C ASP A 140 -3.56 -2.75 -15.16
N THR A 141 -2.67 -2.45 -16.13
CA THR A 141 -1.22 -2.37 -15.87
C THR A 141 -0.55 -1.22 -16.62
N PHE A 142 0.12 -0.34 -15.86
CA PHE A 142 0.73 0.89 -16.38
C PHE A 142 2.19 1.00 -15.95
N GLY A 143 3.09 1.20 -16.92
CA GLY A 143 4.48 1.49 -16.61
C GLY A 143 4.65 2.91 -16.04
N ILE A 144 5.52 3.07 -15.05
CA ILE A 144 5.79 4.36 -14.40
C ILE A 144 7.29 4.64 -14.22
N ARG A 145 7.58 5.91 -13.96
CA ARG A 145 8.86 6.39 -13.43
C ARG A 145 8.61 7.20 -12.15
N LEU A 146 8.95 6.60 -11.02
CA LEU A 146 8.91 7.21 -9.71
C LEU A 146 9.84 8.43 -9.65
N SER A 147 9.31 9.49 -9.04
CA SER A 147 10.04 10.69 -8.62
C SER A 147 10.10 10.80 -7.09
N GLN A 148 9.15 10.18 -6.38
CA GLN A 148 9.09 10.17 -4.92
C GLN A 148 8.42 8.88 -4.42
N VAL A 149 8.88 8.41 -3.25
CA VAL A 149 8.29 7.35 -2.43
C VAL A 149 8.35 7.81 -0.98
N GLY A 150 7.22 7.81 -0.27
CA GLY A 150 7.09 8.28 1.11
C GLY A 150 6.17 7.41 1.95
#